data_AF-A0A358RIZ4-F1
#
_entry.id   AF-A0A358RIZ4-F1
#
_cell.length_a   1.000
_cell.length_b   1.000
_cell.length_c   1.000
_cell.angle_alpha   90.00
_cell.angle_beta   90.00
_cell.angle_gamma   90.00
#
_symmetry.space_group_name_H-M   'P 1'
#
loop_
_entity.id
_entity.type
_entity.pdbx_description
1 polymer ?
#
loop_
_entity_poly.entity_id
_entity_poly.type
_entity_poly.pdbx_seq_one_letter_code
_entity_poly.pdbx_strand_id
1 'polypeptide(L)'
;MDVINFLDKSYTAYHAVKHSEYILENHGFSKLNLADKWNLEVGGKYYVVKNGTSVIAFVVGENFAFNIAASHTDSPCLHVKGRELLPSPEGARLNVEAYGGLILYSMLDAPLKVAGRIIEKHGDMLTSKIVESDYVVNIPSLAIHHNPNVNSAFSVSVQKDMLPLIGDVDDFYSTLSKEEIVDADLYVVPATSPFRSGVNGEYLCSPRIDNLTSVYATLAA
;
A
#
# COMPACT_ATOMS: atom_id res chain seq x y z
N MET A 1 -17.43 3.94 -4.49
CA MET A 1 -16.11 3.74 -5.13
C MET A 1 -16.18 2.49 -5.98
N ASP A 2 -15.71 2.51 -7.22
CA ASP A 2 -15.61 1.30 -8.07
C ASP A 2 -14.25 0.61 -7.92
N VAL A 3 -14.07 -0.57 -8.53
CA VAL A 3 -12.83 -1.36 -8.43
C VAL A 3 -11.61 -0.64 -9.00
N ILE A 4 -11.78 0.16 -10.06
CA ILE A 4 -10.68 0.89 -10.69
C ILE A 4 -10.17 1.98 -9.73
N ASN A 5 -11.08 2.78 -9.18
CA ASN A 5 -10.73 3.78 -8.17
C ASN A 5 -10.16 3.14 -6.90
N PHE A 6 -10.64 1.96 -6.51
CA PHE A 6 -10.11 1.23 -5.36
C PHE A 6 -8.65 0.84 -5.58
N LEU A 7 -8.31 0.28 -6.75
CA LEU A 7 -6.94 -0.10 -7.11
C LEU A 7 -5.99 1.09 -7.27
N ASP A 8 -6.50 2.18 -7.86
CA ASP A 8 -5.73 3.41 -8.13
C ASP A 8 -5.31 4.12 -6.84
N LYS A 9 -6.18 4.11 -5.83
CA LYS A 9 -5.95 4.85 -4.57
C LYS A 9 -5.41 3.98 -3.44
N SER A 10 -5.52 2.66 -3.53
CA SER A 10 -5.08 1.73 -2.47
C SER A 10 -3.63 1.31 -2.66
N TYR A 11 -2.71 2.24 -2.42
CA TYR A 11 -1.27 2.03 -2.58
C TYR A 11 -0.70 0.98 -1.61
N THR A 12 -1.18 0.97 -0.38
CA THR A 12 -0.76 0.05 0.70
C THR A 12 -1.96 -0.51 1.42
N ALA A 13 -1.75 -1.51 2.30
CA ALA A 13 -2.81 -2.07 3.13
C ALA A 13 -3.55 -1.00 3.96
N TYR A 14 -2.84 0.06 4.39
CA TYR A 14 -3.45 1.21 5.07
C TYR A 14 -4.49 1.92 4.21
N HIS A 15 -4.12 2.20 2.95
CA HIS A 15 -5.03 2.85 2.01
C HIS A 15 -6.19 1.93 1.63
N ALA A 16 -5.91 0.63 1.42
CA ALA A 16 -6.94 -0.37 1.12
C ALA A 16 -7.99 -0.44 2.24
N VAL A 17 -7.56 -0.46 3.51
CA VAL A 17 -8.49 -0.42 4.64
C VAL A 17 -9.24 0.91 4.69
N LYS A 18 -8.57 2.06 4.60
CA LYS A 18 -9.23 3.38 4.59
C LYS A 18 -10.35 3.45 3.54
N HIS A 19 -10.10 2.94 2.33
CA HIS A 19 -11.11 2.89 1.28
C HIS A 19 -12.18 1.81 1.51
N SER A 20 -11.82 0.72 2.17
CA SER A 20 -12.80 -0.30 2.61
C SER A 20 -13.76 0.26 3.65
N GLU A 21 -13.27 1.01 4.63
CA GLU A 21 -14.10 1.73 5.61
C GLU A 21 -15.06 2.68 4.89
N TYR A 22 -14.56 3.49 3.94
CA TYR A 22 -15.40 4.36 3.13
C TYR A 22 -16.50 3.59 2.37
N ILE A 23 -16.19 2.42 1.79
CA ILE A 23 -17.20 1.59 1.13
C ILE A 23 -18.24 1.11 2.15
N LEU A 24 -17.81 0.57 3.29
CA LEU A 24 -18.68 0.02 4.33
C LEU A 24 -19.62 1.08 4.94
N GLU A 25 -19.08 2.24 5.31
CA GLU A 25 -19.84 3.37 5.87
C GLU A 25 -20.94 3.82 4.89
N ASN A 26 -20.62 3.93 3.59
CA ASN A 26 -21.61 4.28 2.57
C ASN A 26 -22.69 3.21 2.35
N HIS A 27 -22.49 1.97 2.82
CA HIS A 27 -23.47 0.88 2.79
C HIS A 27 -24.16 0.64 4.15
N GLY A 28 -24.01 1.60 5.08
CA GLY A 28 -24.70 1.62 6.36
C GLY A 28 -24.08 0.72 7.43
N PHE A 29 -22.80 0.34 7.28
CA PHE A 29 -22.08 -0.34 8.34
C PHE A 29 -21.57 0.66 9.38
N SER A 30 -21.66 0.27 10.65
CA SER A 30 -21.16 1.05 11.78
C SER A 30 -19.79 0.55 12.24
N LYS A 31 -18.82 1.46 12.39
CA LYS A 31 -17.52 1.14 12.97
C LYS A 31 -17.66 0.82 14.45
N LEU A 32 -17.11 -0.31 14.86
CA LEU A 32 -16.96 -0.71 16.25
C LEU A 32 -15.53 -0.47 16.71
N ASN A 33 -15.39 -0.09 17.98
CA ASN A 33 -14.10 -0.01 18.64
C ASN A 33 -13.81 -1.33 19.37
N LEU A 34 -12.65 -1.94 19.09
CA LEU A 34 -12.22 -3.19 19.71
C LEU A 34 -12.05 -3.10 21.24
N ALA A 35 -11.91 -1.89 21.80
CA ALA A 35 -11.81 -1.69 23.25
C ALA A 35 -13.17 -1.65 23.97
N ASP A 36 -14.26 -1.46 23.24
CA ASP A 36 -15.58 -1.27 23.81
C ASP A 36 -16.34 -2.59 23.94
N LYS A 37 -17.28 -2.64 24.89
CA LYS A 37 -18.28 -3.72 24.90
C LYS A 37 -19.29 -3.47 23.79
N TRP A 38 -19.50 -4.47 22.93
CA TRP A 38 -20.42 -4.35 21.81
C TRP A 38 -21.84 -4.77 22.20
N ASN A 39 -22.81 -3.97 21.77
CA ASN A 39 -24.23 -4.33 21.80
C ASN A 39 -24.65 -4.53 20.33
N LEU A 40 -24.71 -5.80 19.92
CA LEU A 40 -25.00 -6.18 18.54
C LEU A 40 -26.46 -6.56 18.40
N GLU A 41 -27.10 -6.11 17.32
CA GLU A 41 -28.49 -6.41 17.02
C GLU A 41 -28.59 -7.27 15.75
N VAL A 42 -29.56 -8.17 15.70
CA VAL A 42 -29.88 -8.96 14.50
C VAL A 42 -30.19 -8.02 13.33
N GLY A 43 -29.62 -8.29 12.16
CA GLY A 43 -29.67 -7.43 10.98
C GLY A 43 -28.71 -6.23 11.03
N GLY A 44 -28.08 -5.97 12.18
CA GLY A 44 -27.09 -4.91 12.33
C GLY A 44 -25.84 -5.15 11.50
N LYS A 45 -25.31 -4.07 10.91
CA LYS A 45 -24.14 -4.07 10.04
C LYS A 45 -22.98 -3.39 10.75
N TYR A 46 -21.88 -4.10 10.93
CA TYR A 46 -20.77 -3.62 11.73
C TYR A 46 -19.42 -3.96 11.12
N TYR A 47 -18.41 -3.18 11.44
CA TYR A 47 -17.03 -3.54 11.12
C TYR A 47 -16.04 -3.07 12.17
N VAL A 48 -14.89 -3.73 12.24
CA VAL A 48 -13.74 -3.34 13.05
C VAL A 48 -12.51 -3.19 12.18
N VAL A 49 -11.60 -2.32 12.62
CA VAL A 49 -10.27 -2.17 12.02
C VAL A 49 -9.21 -2.50 13.05
N LYS A 50 -8.23 -3.31 12.65
CA LYS A 50 -7.05 -3.64 13.46
C LYS A 50 -5.80 -3.12 12.77
N ASN A 51 -4.94 -2.42 13.52
CA ASN A 51 -3.69 -1.80 13.07
C ASN A 51 -3.84 -0.75 11.93
N GLY A 52 -5.05 -0.54 11.40
CA GLY A 52 -5.24 0.24 10.17
C GLY A 52 -4.94 -0.56 8.89
N THR A 53 -4.55 -1.84 8.99
CA THR A 53 -4.20 -2.69 7.83
C THR A 53 -5.14 -3.86 7.62
N SER A 54 -6.00 -4.19 8.60
CA SER A 54 -7.02 -5.22 8.47
C SER A 54 -8.40 -4.70 8.84
N VAL A 55 -9.41 -5.11 8.07
CA VAL A 55 -10.82 -4.82 8.30
C VAL A 55 -11.61 -6.13 8.38
N ILE A 56 -12.52 -6.21 9.34
CA ILE A 56 -13.48 -7.32 9.46
C ILE A 56 -14.86 -6.68 9.47
N ALA A 57 -15.65 -6.94 8.44
CA ALA A 57 -17.03 -6.49 8.32
C ALA A 57 -17.98 -7.68 8.43
N PHE A 58 -19.13 -7.48 9.08
CA PHE A 58 -20.11 -8.53 9.29
C PHE A 58 -21.53 -7.97 9.43
N VAL A 59 -22.50 -8.80 9.06
CA VAL A 59 -23.93 -8.56 9.30
C VAL A 59 -24.41 -9.63 10.26
N VAL A 60 -25.07 -9.24 11.35
CA VAL A 60 -25.52 -10.17 12.38
C VAL A 60 -26.74 -10.95 11.87
N GLY A 61 -26.60 -12.26 11.69
CA GLY A 61 -27.70 -13.14 11.30
C GLY A 61 -28.53 -13.63 12.49
N GLU A 62 -29.64 -14.29 12.20
CA GLU A 62 -30.53 -14.89 13.22
C GLU A 62 -30.02 -16.24 13.75
N ASN A 63 -29.19 -16.94 12.97
CA ASN A 63 -28.71 -18.28 13.29
C ASN A 63 -27.27 -18.25 13.80
N PHE A 64 -26.89 -19.27 14.58
CA PHE A 64 -25.53 -19.44 15.09
C PHE A 64 -24.57 -20.05 14.05
N ALA A 65 -24.47 -19.44 12.86
CA ALA A 65 -23.58 -19.87 11.79
C ALA A 65 -22.87 -18.66 11.16
N PHE A 66 -21.65 -18.89 10.67
CA PHE A 66 -20.86 -17.87 9.98
C PHE A 66 -20.69 -18.21 8.50
N ASN A 67 -21.02 -17.26 7.64
CA ASN A 67 -20.64 -17.29 6.23
C ASN A 67 -19.46 -16.33 6.06
N ILE A 68 -18.27 -16.88 5.84
CA ILE A 68 -17.03 -16.11 5.83
C ILE A 68 -16.45 -16.10 4.42
N ALA A 69 -16.20 -14.90 3.90
CA ALA A 69 -15.29 -14.68 2.79
C ALA A 69 -14.04 -14.00 3.33
N ALA A 70 -12.87 -14.37 2.82
CA ALA A 70 -11.59 -13.82 3.23
C ALA A 70 -10.75 -13.43 2.01
N SER A 71 -10.09 -12.29 2.13
CA SER A 71 -9.12 -11.73 1.18
C SER A 71 -8.07 -10.96 1.98
N HIS A 72 -7.00 -10.51 1.33
CA HIS A 72 -5.93 -9.75 2.00
C HIS A 72 -5.68 -8.40 1.33
N THR A 73 -5.25 -7.44 2.13
CA THR A 73 -5.12 -6.02 1.78
C THR A 73 -3.70 -5.63 1.37
N ASP A 74 -2.73 -6.50 1.61
CA ASP A 74 -1.34 -6.32 1.27
C ASP A 74 -1.01 -6.88 -0.13
N SER A 75 0.08 -6.39 -0.70
CA SER A 75 0.67 -6.88 -1.93
C SER A 75 2.20 -6.82 -1.82
N PRO A 76 2.94 -7.71 -2.50
CA PRO A 76 4.39 -7.64 -2.53
C PRO A 76 4.90 -6.28 -3.00
N CYS A 77 5.88 -5.73 -2.28
CA CYS A 77 6.46 -4.40 -2.53
C CYS A 77 7.83 -4.26 -1.82
N LEU A 78 8.36 -3.04 -1.76
CA LEU A 78 9.58 -2.74 -1.02
C LEU A 78 9.23 -1.96 0.25
N HIS A 79 9.57 -2.49 1.42
CA HIS A 79 9.40 -1.82 2.72
C HIS A 79 10.61 -0.92 3.00
N VAL A 80 10.37 0.29 3.48
CA VAL A 80 11.42 1.29 3.76
C VAL A 80 12.00 1.03 5.16
N LYS A 81 13.32 0.90 5.24
CA LYS A 81 14.05 0.65 6.50
C LYS A 81 14.27 1.97 7.27
N GLY A 82 13.19 2.46 7.88
CA GLY A 82 13.23 3.64 8.73
C GLY A 82 13.60 4.93 7.99
N ARG A 83 14.21 5.86 8.72
CA ARG A 83 14.46 7.24 8.26
C ARG A 83 15.79 7.42 7.52
N GLU A 84 16.71 6.45 7.63
CA GLU A 84 18.07 6.58 7.11
C GLU A 84 18.10 6.54 5.57
N LEU A 85 18.80 7.51 4.98
CA LEU A 85 19.07 7.57 3.56
C LEU A 85 20.50 7.09 3.26
N LEU A 86 20.64 6.37 2.15
CA LEU A 86 21.92 5.86 1.69
C LEU A 86 22.53 6.85 0.69
N PRO A 87 23.81 7.26 0.85
CA PRO A 87 24.46 8.15 -0.09
C PRO A 87 24.75 7.44 -1.41
N SER A 88 24.61 8.15 -2.53
CA SER A 88 24.99 7.68 -3.86
C SER A 88 25.51 8.83 -4.73
N PRO A 89 26.29 8.55 -5.81
CA PRO A 89 26.75 9.60 -6.72
C PRO A 89 25.62 10.39 -7.38
N GLU A 90 24.42 9.80 -7.49
CA GLU A 90 23.24 10.42 -8.10
C GLU A 90 22.33 11.17 -7.10
N GLY A 91 22.73 11.25 -5.82
CA GLY A 91 21.94 11.83 -4.72
C GLY A 91 21.70 10.82 -3.59
N ALA A 92 20.60 10.94 -2.86
CA ALA A 92 20.21 10.01 -1.82
C ALA A 92 19.35 8.86 -2.36
N ARG A 93 19.44 7.71 -1.69
CA ARG A 93 18.62 6.52 -1.94
C ARG A 93 17.87 6.08 -0.69
N LEU A 94 16.64 5.58 -0.89
CA LEU A 94 15.88 4.95 0.18
C LEU A 94 16.48 3.58 0.51
N ASN A 95 16.71 3.33 1.80
CA ASN A 95 17.09 2.00 2.27
C ASN A 95 15.82 1.11 2.33
N VAL A 96 15.83 -0.04 1.66
CA VAL A 96 14.63 -0.88 1.53
C VAL A 96 14.91 -2.38 1.73
N GLU A 97 13.84 -3.13 2.02
CA GLU A 97 13.78 -4.60 1.97
C GLU A 97 12.57 -5.09 1.19
N ALA A 98 12.62 -6.33 0.73
CA ALA A 98 11.48 -6.95 0.08
C ALA A 98 10.41 -7.29 1.12
N TYR A 99 9.17 -6.89 0.83
CA TYR A 99 7.98 -7.37 1.49
C TYR A 99 7.28 -8.37 0.57
N GLY A 100 7.16 -9.62 1.00
CA GLY A 100 6.56 -10.70 0.20
C GLY A 100 7.40 -11.15 -1.00
N GLY A 101 6.80 -11.96 -1.87
CA GLY A 101 7.42 -12.53 -3.08
C GLY A 101 7.44 -11.58 -4.27
N LEU A 102 8.13 -10.44 -4.14
CA LEU A 102 8.14 -9.39 -5.16
C LEU A 102 8.86 -9.82 -6.46
N ILE A 103 8.24 -9.55 -7.60
CA ILE A 103 8.87 -9.63 -8.92
C ILE A 103 9.74 -8.39 -9.12
N LEU A 104 11.04 -8.49 -8.86
CA LEU A 104 11.93 -7.31 -8.77
C LEU A 104 11.98 -6.47 -10.05
N TYR A 105 12.04 -7.11 -11.22
CA TYR A 105 12.18 -6.38 -12.48
C TYR A 105 11.00 -5.48 -12.82
N SER A 106 9.80 -5.72 -12.25
CA SER A 106 8.63 -4.88 -12.50
C SER A 106 8.70 -3.52 -11.79
N MET A 107 9.66 -3.34 -10.88
CA MET A 107 9.89 -2.08 -10.18
C MET A 107 10.96 -1.22 -10.86
N LEU A 108 11.73 -1.79 -11.80
CA LEU A 108 12.77 -1.05 -12.52
C LEU A 108 12.16 -0.11 -13.55
N ASP A 109 12.70 1.10 -13.64
CA ASP A 109 12.31 2.14 -14.60
C ASP A 109 10.80 2.47 -14.62
N ALA A 110 10.10 2.17 -13.53
CA ALA A 110 8.69 2.41 -13.35
C ALA A 110 8.46 3.63 -12.44
N PRO A 111 7.35 4.37 -12.60
CA PRO A 111 6.98 5.39 -11.64
C PRO A 111 6.59 4.72 -10.31
N LEU A 112 7.33 5.01 -9.25
CA LEU A 112 7.05 4.50 -7.90
C LEU A 112 6.70 5.65 -6.95
N LYS A 113 5.91 5.39 -5.92
CA LYS A 113 5.63 6.32 -4.82
C LYS A 113 6.09 5.74 -3.50
N VAL A 114 6.38 6.61 -2.54
CA VAL A 114 6.49 6.24 -1.13
C VAL A 114 5.11 6.42 -0.51
N ALA A 115 4.55 5.37 0.09
CA ALA A 115 3.22 5.43 0.69
C ALA A 115 3.14 4.52 1.93
N GLY A 116 2.24 4.83 2.86
CA GLY A 116 2.08 4.05 4.08
C GLY A 116 1.46 4.83 5.22
N ARG A 117 1.98 4.65 6.42
CA ARG A 117 1.53 5.29 7.65
C ARG A 117 2.70 5.98 8.33
N ILE A 118 2.48 7.19 8.82
CA ILE A 118 3.39 7.90 9.71
C ILE A 118 2.73 8.10 11.07
N ILE A 119 3.55 8.23 12.11
CA ILE A 119 3.16 8.65 13.44
C ILE A 119 3.70 10.05 13.66
N GLU A 120 2.80 11.02 13.71
CA GLU A 120 3.11 12.43 13.96
C GLU A 120 2.97 12.74 15.45
N LYS A 121 3.86 13.58 15.96
CA LYS A 121 3.81 14.12 17.32
C LYS A 121 3.31 15.56 17.32
N HIS A 122 2.27 15.79 18.12
CA HIS A 122 1.61 17.08 18.32
C HIS A 122 1.66 17.43 19.80
N GLY A 123 2.76 18.05 20.25
CA GLY A 123 3.04 18.21 21.68
C GLY A 123 3.21 16.85 22.36
N ASP A 124 2.32 16.52 23.30
CA ASP A 124 2.33 15.23 24.02
C ASP A 124 1.43 14.16 23.36
N MET A 125 0.75 14.49 22.25
CA MET A 125 -0.14 13.58 21.55
C MET A 125 0.54 12.93 20.34
N LEU A 126 0.39 11.61 20.19
CA LEU A 126 0.76 10.90 18.98
C LEU A 126 -0.47 10.63 18.12
N THR A 127 -0.37 10.93 16.83
CA THR A 127 -1.44 10.69 15.86
C THR A 127 -0.95 9.86 14.70
N SER A 128 -1.79 8.94 14.23
CA SER A 128 -1.49 8.14 13.05
C SER A 128 -2.09 8.81 11.81
N LYS A 129 -1.30 8.89 10.74
CA LYS A 129 -1.73 9.46 9.47
C LYS A 129 -1.30 8.55 8.32
N ILE A 130 -2.23 8.31 7.40
CA ILE A 130 -1.96 7.61 6.14
C ILE A 130 -1.44 8.65 5.15
N VAL A 131 -0.32 8.37 4.50
CA VAL A 131 0.37 9.30 3.60
C VAL A 131 0.86 8.62 2.33
N GLU A 132 1.03 9.44 1.30
CA GLU A 132 1.68 9.13 0.04
C GLU A 132 2.51 10.32 -0.42
N SER A 133 3.63 10.08 -1.09
CA SER A 133 4.48 11.14 -1.63
C SER A 133 3.78 11.86 -2.79
N ASP A 134 3.88 13.18 -2.85
CA ASP A 134 3.39 13.96 -4.01
C ASP A 134 4.27 13.77 -5.25
N TYR A 135 5.53 13.36 -5.04
CA TYR A 135 6.50 13.04 -6.08
C TYR A 135 6.56 11.52 -6.34
N VAL A 136 7.33 11.15 -7.36
CA VAL A 136 7.68 9.76 -7.68
C VAL A 136 9.18 9.53 -7.44
N VAL A 137 9.53 8.28 -7.14
CA VAL A 137 10.91 7.79 -7.08
C VAL A 137 11.11 6.73 -8.17
N ASN A 138 12.37 6.48 -8.54
CA ASN A 138 12.71 5.50 -9.57
C ASN A 138 13.82 4.56 -9.11
N ILE A 139 13.79 3.32 -9.59
CA ILE A 139 14.89 2.38 -9.49
C ILE A 139 15.45 2.19 -10.91
N PRO A 140 16.54 2.88 -11.28
CA PRO A 140 17.05 2.82 -12.65
C PRO A 140 17.65 1.45 -12.96
N SER A 141 17.35 0.90 -14.14
CA SER A 141 18.04 -0.29 -14.63
C SER A 141 19.47 0.02 -15.07
N LEU A 142 20.36 -0.98 -15.00
CA LEU A 142 21.69 -0.89 -15.58
C LEU A 142 21.61 -1.05 -17.11
N ALA A 143 22.21 -0.11 -17.84
CA ALA A 143 22.23 -0.16 -19.30
C ALA A 143 22.86 -1.47 -19.82
N ILE A 144 22.25 -2.05 -20.86
CA ILE A 144 22.68 -3.33 -21.45
C ILE A 144 24.14 -3.35 -21.92
N HIS A 145 24.70 -2.21 -22.32
CA HIS A 145 26.13 -2.11 -22.70
C HIS A 145 27.08 -2.44 -21.53
N HIS A 146 26.62 -2.28 -20.29
CA HIS A 146 27.33 -2.63 -19.06
C HIS A 146 26.83 -3.95 -18.44
N ASN A 147 25.75 -4.55 -18.98
CA ASN A 147 25.23 -5.86 -18.62
C ASN A 147 24.69 -6.60 -19.86
N PRO A 148 25.56 -7.06 -20.77
CA PRO A 148 25.14 -7.59 -22.07
C PRO A 148 24.32 -8.89 -21.99
N ASN A 149 24.39 -9.61 -20.86
CA ASN A 149 23.72 -10.89 -20.66
C ASN A 149 22.39 -10.77 -19.88
N VAL A 150 21.91 -9.55 -19.61
CA VAL A 150 20.74 -9.29 -18.76
C VAL A 150 19.48 -10.05 -19.19
N ASN A 151 19.29 -10.23 -20.50
CA ASN A 151 18.12 -10.93 -21.05
C ASN A 151 18.19 -12.46 -20.91
N SER A 152 19.38 -13.02 -20.74
CA SER A 152 19.59 -14.47 -20.55
C SER A 152 19.81 -14.85 -19.08
N ALA A 153 20.22 -13.89 -18.25
CA ALA A 153 20.57 -14.11 -16.85
C ALA A 153 20.34 -12.82 -16.04
N PHE A 154 19.07 -12.46 -15.83
CA PHE A 154 18.71 -11.34 -14.98
C PHE A 154 18.91 -11.71 -13.50
N SER A 155 19.71 -10.93 -12.79
CA SER A 155 19.94 -11.09 -11.35
C SER A 155 20.20 -9.72 -10.75
N VAL A 156 19.39 -9.37 -9.74
CA VAL A 156 19.49 -8.11 -8.99
C VAL A 156 19.33 -8.41 -7.51
N SER A 157 20.04 -7.65 -6.69
CA SER A 157 20.00 -7.71 -5.24
C SER A 157 19.12 -6.59 -4.68
N VAL A 158 18.18 -6.94 -3.79
CA VAL A 158 17.36 -5.94 -3.10
C VAL A 158 18.22 -4.92 -2.34
N GLN A 159 19.32 -5.36 -1.73
CA GLN A 159 20.16 -4.52 -0.89
C GLN A 159 21.17 -3.66 -1.68
N LYS A 160 21.23 -3.79 -3.01
CA LYS A 160 22.19 -3.04 -3.84
C LYS A 160 21.52 -2.35 -5.01
N ASP A 161 20.75 -3.12 -5.78
CA ASP A 161 20.23 -2.69 -7.08
C ASP A 161 18.81 -2.12 -6.97
N MET A 162 18.03 -2.54 -5.96
CA MET A 162 16.63 -2.14 -5.80
C MET A 162 16.42 -0.93 -4.87
N LEU A 163 17.46 -0.14 -4.64
CA LEU A 163 17.43 1.04 -3.77
C LEU A 163 16.93 2.27 -4.55
N PRO A 164 15.69 2.76 -4.30
CA PRO A 164 15.12 3.86 -5.08
C PRO A 164 15.87 5.17 -4.91
N LEU A 165 16.10 5.87 -6.02
CA LEU A 165 16.62 7.23 -6.03
C LEU A 165 15.54 8.20 -5.57
N ILE A 166 15.83 8.96 -4.52
CA ILE A 166 14.94 10.02 -4.00
C ILE A 166 15.48 11.43 -4.28
N GLY A 167 16.74 11.54 -4.68
CA GLY A 167 17.36 12.81 -5.06
C GLY A 167 18.04 13.53 -3.89
N ASP A 168 18.14 14.85 -3.97
CA ASP A 168 18.82 15.68 -2.95
C ASP A 168 17.86 16.02 -1.82
N VAL A 169 17.83 15.19 -0.77
CA VAL A 169 17.02 15.38 0.42
C VAL A 169 17.78 14.89 1.66
N ASP A 170 17.89 15.74 2.67
CA ASP A 170 18.58 15.40 3.93
C ASP A 170 17.72 14.48 4.80
N ASP A 171 16.41 14.77 4.87
CA ASP A 171 15.44 14.04 5.67
C ASP A 171 14.16 13.82 4.87
N PHE A 172 13.96 12.60 4.38
CA PHE A 172 12.80 12.32 3.55
C PHE A 172 11.47 12.34 4.31
N TYR A 173 11.47 12.14 5.64
CA TYR A 173 10.24 12.23 6.44
C TYR A 173 9.61 13.63 6.35
N SER A 174 10.44 14.68 6.31
CA SER A 174 10.00 16.07 6.13
C SER A 174 9.24 16.32 4.81
N THR A 175 9.40 15.42 3.83
CA THR A 175 8.68 15.51 2.55
C THR A 175 7.25 14.95 2.62
N LEU A 176 6.93 14.17 3.66
CA LEU A 176 5.63 13.52 3.84
C LEU A 176 4.74 14.26 4.85
N SER A 177 5.34 14.99 5.78
CA SER A 177 4.62 15.86 6.70
C SER A 177 5.47 17.03 7.17
N LYS A 178 4.78 18.12 7.53
CA LYS A 178 5.38 19.30 8.18
C LYS A 178 5.55 19.10 9.70
N GLU A 179 4.86 18.12 10.26
CA GLU A 179 4.90 17.81 11.68
C GLU A 179 6.06 16.87 12.02
N GLU A 180 6.46 16.81 13.29
CA GLU A 180 7.49 15.88 13.74
C GLU A 180 7.03 14.43 13.58
N ILE A 181 7.69 13.68 12.68
CA ILE A 181 7.45 12.25 12.51
C ILE A 181 8.36 11.47 13.46
N VAL A 182 7.76 10.73 14.39
CA VAL A 182 8.49 9.90 15.37
C VAL A 182 8.77 8.50 14.86
N ASP A 183 7.88 7.96 14.03
CA ASP A 183 8.03 6.64 13.41
C ASP A 183 7.16 6.51 12.16
N ALA A 184 7.46 5.53 11.31
CA ALA A 184 6.69 5.29 10.10
C ALA A 184 6.75 3.83 9.66
N ASP A 185 5.68 3.40 8.97
CA ASP A 185 5.60 2.14 8.24
C ASP A 185 5.30 2.48 6.77
N LEU A 186 6.36 2.53 5.95
CA LEU A 186 6.34 3.08 4.60
C LEU A 186 6.83 2.07 3.58
N TYR A 187 6.28 2.16 2.39
CA TYR A 187 6.52 1.24 1.30
C TYR A 187 6.75 2.00 0.01
N VAL A 188 7.67 1.50 -0.81
CA VAL A 188 7.87 1.93 -2.19
C VAL A 188 7.03 1.03 -3.08
N VAL A 189 6.05 1.63 -3.76
CA VAL A 189 4.99 0.92 -4.49
C VAL A 189 4.81 1.48 -5.90
N PRO A 190 4.34 0.67 -6.87
CA PRO A 190 4.01 1.18 -8.21
C PRO A 190 2.93 2.28 -8.16
N ALA A 191 3.22 3.38 -8.85
CA ALA A 191 2.34 4.54 -9.01
C ALA A 191 1.60 4.56 -10.35
N THR A 192 1.77 3.53 -11.18
CA THR A 192 1.03 3.37 -12.43
C THR A 192 -0.46 3.21 -12.15
N SER A 193 -1.28 4.14 -12.65
CA SER A 193 -2.73 4.04 -12.57
C SER A 193 -3.26 2.81 -13.31
N PRO A 194 -4.37 2.21 -12.83
CA PRO A 194 -5.04 1.13 -13.54
C PRO A 194 -5.50 1.57 -14.93
N PHE A 195 -5.40 0.67 -15.91
CA PHE A 195 -5.83 0.94 -17.29
C PHE A 195 -6.47 -0.31 -17.92
N ARG A 196 -7.19 -0.10 -19.02
CA ARG A 196 -7.73 -1.18 -19.86
C ARG A 196 -6.79 -1.46 -21.02
N SER A 197 -6.56 -2.74 -21.34
CA SER A 197 -5.74 -3.15 -22.49
C SER A 197 -6.45 -4.20 -23.34
N GLY A 198 -5.89 -4.49 -24.52
CA GLY A 198 -6.52 -5.31 -25.57
C GLY A 198 -7.29 -4.44 -26.58
N VAL A 199 -7.53 -4.98 -27.79
CA VAL A 199 -8.16 -4.25 -28.90
C VAL A 199 -9.50 -3.60 -28.50
N ASN A 200 -10.24 -4.27 -27.60
CA ASN A 200 -11.54 -3.80 -27.11
C ASN A 200 -11.51 -3.40 -25.61
N GLY A 201 -10.34 -3.27 -24.99
CA GLY A 201 -10.23 -2.95 -23.56
C GLY A 201 -10.68 -4.06 -22.61
N GLU A 202 -10.49 -5.32 -23.01
CA GLU A 202 -11.00 -6.52 -22.34
C GLU A 202 -10.27 -6.79 -21.01
N TYR A 203 -9.00 -6.39 -20.91
CA TYR A 203 -8.16 -6.68 -19.76
C TYR A 203 -8.06 -5.47 -18.83
N LEU A 204 -8.22 -5.69 -17.53
CA LEU A 204 -7.87 -4.72 -16.50
C LEU A 204 -6.41 -4.95 -16.10
N CYS A 205 -5.57 -3.93 -16.30
CA CYS A 205 -4.17 -3.92 -15.92
C CYS A 205 -3.99 -2.97 -14.74
N SER A 206 -3.43 -3.47 -13.65
CA SER A 206 -3.18 -2.67 -12.45
C SER A 206 -2.14 -3.35 -11.56
N PRO A 207 -1.32 -2.59 -10.83
CA PRO A 207 -0.68 -3.10 -9.63
C PRO A 207 -1.73 -3.65 -8.65
N ARG A 208 -1.32 -4.58 -7.78
CA ARG A 208 -2.10 -5.02 -6.60
C ARG A 208 -3.46 -5.67 -6.92
N ILE A 209 -3.66 -6.16 -8.15
CA ILE A 209 -4.84 -6.97 -8.49
C ILE A 209 -4.97 -8.14 -7.50
N ASP A 210 -3.84 -8.81 -7.26
CA ASP A 210 -3.61 -9.70 -6.13
C ASP A 210 -3.34 -8.88 -4.85
N ASN A 211 -4.26 -8.78 -3.90
CA ASN A 211 -5.61 -9.37 -3.87
C ASN A 211 -6.71 -8.32 -3.66
N LEU A 212 -6.43 -7.06 -4.01
CA LEU A 212 -7.37 -5.96 -3.79
C LEU A 212 -8.64 -6.09 -4.62
N THR A 213 -8.60 -6.84 -5.72
CA THR A 213 -9.82 -7.15 -6.48
C THR A 213 -10.78 -8.04 -5.67
N SER A 214 -10.27 -9.03 -4.93
CA SER A 214 -11.08 -9.83 -4.01
C SER A 214 -11.51 -9.03 -2.79
N VAL A 215 -10.68 -8.12 -2.28
CA VAL A 215 -11.10 -7.19 -1.21
C VAL A 215 -12.30 -6.36 -1.67
N TYR A 216 -12.22 -5.77 -2.86
CA TYR A 216 -13.32 -5.02 -3.42
C TYR A 216 -14.57 -5.90 -3.61
N ALA A 217 -14.41 -7.08 -4.20
CA ALA A 217 -15.52 -7.99 -4.46
C ALA A 217 -16.20 -8.49 -3.18
N THR A 218 -15.44 -8.78 -2.12
CA THR A 218 -15.99 -9.24 -0.83
C THR A 218 -16.72 -8.13 -0.08
N LEU A 219 -16.32 -6.87 -0.26
CA LEU A 219 -17.01 -5.72 0.33
C LEU A 219 -18.24 -5.27 -0.45
N ALA A 220 -18.26 -5.50 -1.77
CA ALA A 220 -19.35 -5.11 -2.65
C ALA A 220 -20.46 -6.18 -2.81
N ALA A 221 -20.18 -7.43 -2.42
CA ALA A 221 -21.13 -8.55 -2.44
C ALA A 221 -22.16 -8.44 -1.31
#